data_AF-A0A196SIS2-F1
#
_entry.id   AF-A0A196SIS2-F1
#
_cell.length_a   1.000
_cell.length_b   1.000
_cell.length_c   1.000
_cell.angle_alpha   90.00
_cell.angle_beta   90.00
_cell.angle_gamma   90.00
#
_symmetry.space_group_name_H-M   'P 1'
#
loop_
_entity.id
_entity.type
_entity.pdbx_description
1 polymer ?
#
loop_
_entity_poly.entity_id
_entity_poly.type
_entity_poly.pdbx_seq_one_letter_code
_entity_poly.pdbx_strand_id
1 'polypeptide(L)'
;MNAEPLCNAEVMDLLKTRADTLGAARITVPSMIRDTLKDLSKVAKVTNATVDLSVIQKQKTNLESIECDGDGKTLRLDPVEVCQILNLAPEDEDELKSYMPTLKRFEDYQLSLLPDALK
;
A
#
# COMPACT_ATOMS: atom_id res chain seq x y z
N MET A 1 -19.08 7.86 -3.89
CA MET A 1 -17.84 8.63 -4.02
C MET A 1 -16.81 7.70 -4.64
N ASN A 2 -16.18 8.08 -5.76
CA ASN A 2 -15.17 7.27 -6.46
C ASN A 2 -13.77 7.73 -6.04
N ALA A 3 -13.43 7.57 -4.75
CA ALA A 3 -12.10 7.91 -4.27
C ALA A 3 -11.16 6.72 -4.53
N GLU A 4 -10.06 6.97 -5.24
CA GLU A 4 -9.00 5.98 -5.47
C GLU A 4 -8.00 6.05 -4.30
N PRO A 5 -7.75 4.93 -3.59
CA PRO A 5 -6.79 4.91 -2.50
C PRO A 5 -5.35 4.96 -3.03
N LEU A 6 -4.48 5.62 -2.27
CA LEU A 6 -3.04 5.65 -2.51
C LEU A 6 -2.31 4.99 -1.34
N CYS A 7 -1.29 4.20 -1.64
CA CYS A 7 -0.40 3.67 -0.63
C CYS A 7 0.58 4.74 -0.14
N ASN A 8 1.24 4.47 0.99
CA ASN A 8 2.18 5.37 1.65
C ASN A 8 3.33 5.78 0.72
N ALA A 9 3.82 4.86 -0.10
CA ALA A 9 4.88 5.14 -1.07
C ALA A 9 4.42 6.09 -2.19
N GLU A 10 3.21 5.89 -2.73
CA GLU A 10 2.60 6.79 -3.73
C GLU A 10 2.40 8.20 -3.16
N VAL A 11 1.88 8.30 -1.93
CA VAL A 11 1.73 9.60 -1.24
C VAL A 11 3.09 10.24 -1.00
N MET A 12 4.10 9.48 -0.59
CA MET A 12 5.44 9.99 -0.33
C MET A 12 6.08 10.58 -1.60
N ASP A 13 5.93 9.90 -2.74
CA ASP A 13 6.43 10.38 -4.03
C ASP A 13 5.76 11.71 -4.42
N LEU A 14 4.42 11.74 -4.43
CA LEU A 14 3.64 12.94 -4.75
C LEU A 14 4.00 14.14 -3.87
N LEU A 15 4.13 13.91 -2.56
CA LEU A 15 4.48 14.96 -1.61
C LEU A 15 5.92 15.44 -1.75
N LYS A 16 6.88 14.55 -2.09
CA LYS A 16 8.26 14.95 -2.39
C LYS A 16 8.32 15.82 -3.64
N THR A 17 7.72 15.39 -4.75
CA THR A 17 7.65 16.18 -5.98
C THR A 17 7.03 17.55 -5.73
N ARG A 18 5.96 17.60 -4.91
CA ARG A 18 5.32 18.86 -4.55
C ARG A 18 6.22 19.75 -3.70
N ALA A 19 6.90 19.20 -2.70
CA ALA A 19 7.84 19.94 -1.86
C ALA A 19 9.00 20.51 -2.68
N ASP A 20 9.55 19.74 -3.62
CA ASP A 20 10.63 20.18 -4.51
C ASP A 20 10.17 21.31 -5.44
N THR A 21 8.95 21.18 -6.01
CA THR A 21 8.35 22.22 -6.86
C THR A 21 8.17 23.54 -6.10
N LEU A 22 7.68 23.47 -4.86
CA LEU A 22 7.52 24.65 -4.00
C LEU A 22 8.89 25.25 -3.63
N GLY A 23 9.86 24.41 -3.30
CA GLY A 23 11.23 24.83 -3.00
C GLY A 23 11.90 25.54 -4.16
N ALA A 24 11.78 25.01 -5.38
CA ALA A 24 12.29 25.63 -6.61
C ALA A 24 11.64 27.01 -6.87
N ALA A 25 10.36 27.15 -6.55
CA ALA A 25 9.64 28.41 -6.61
C ALA A 25 9.90 29.36 -5.42
N ARG A 26 10.77 28.97 -4.47
CA ARG A 26 11.03 29.69 -3.21
C ARG A 26 9.77 29.92 -2.35
N ILE A 27 8.79 29.03 -2.48
CA ILE A 27 7.56 29.03 -1.70
C ILE A 27 7.77 28.14 -0.48
N THR A 28 7.35 28.62 0.70
CA THR A 28 7.41 27.82 1.93
C THR A 28 6.52 26.59 1.79
N VAL A 29 7.10 25.41 1.98
CA VAL A 29 6.35 24.15 2.04
C VAL A 29 5.39 24.18 3.24
N PRO A 30 4.09 23.87 3.07
CA PRO A 30 3.16 23.75 4.20
C PRO A 30 3.64 22.73 5.24
N SER A 31 3.41 23.01 6.54
CA SER A 31 3.80 22.10 7.63
C SER A 31 3.20 20.72 7.46
N MET A 32 1.93 20.64 7.09
CA MET A 32 1.23 19.37 6.85
C MET A 32 1.96 18.47 5.84
N ILE A 33 2.51 19.03 4.75
CA ILE A 33 3.30 18.24 3.77
C ILE A 33 4.59 17.72 4.42
N ARG A 34 5.31 18.58 5.15
CA ARG A 34 6.56 18.18 5.83
C ARG A 34 6.32 17.13 6.90
N ASP A 35 5.28 17.30 7.70
CA ASP A 35 4.95 16.41 8.81
C ASP A 35 4.50 15.04 8.29
N THR A 36 3.65 15.01 7.25
CA THR A 36 3.27 13.76 6.59
C THR A 36 4.46 13.05 5.97
N LEU A 37 5.36 13.75 5.25
CA LEU A 37 6.59 13.15 4.70
C LEU A 37 7.49 12.56 5.80
N LYS A 38 7.59 13.24 6.95
CA LYS A 38 8.34 12.76 8.11
C LYS A 38 7.72 11.48 8.68
N ASP A 39 6.40 11.42 8.78
CA ASP A 39 5.71 10.25 9.33
C ASP A 39 5.76 9.06 8.36
N LEU A 40 5.56 9.27 7.06
CA LEU A 40 5.73 8.23 6.04
C LEU A 40 7.14 7.64 6.04
N SER A 41 8.15 8.49 6.21
CA SER A 41 9.55 8.06 6.31
C SER A 41 9.82 7.23 7.57
N LYS A 42 9.08 7.45 8.66
CA LYS A 42 9.19 6.62 9.87
C LYS A 42 8.48 5.29 9.68
N VAL A 43 7.27 5.29 9.10
CA VAL A 43 6.50 4.06 8.87
C VAL A 43 7.29 3.11 7.98
N ALA A 44 7.83 3.58 6.85
CA ALA A 44 8.64 2.75 5.95
C ALA A 44 9.86 2.10 6.64
N LYS A 45 10.45 2.77 7.64
CA LYS A 45 11.56 2.21 8.42
C LYS A 45 11.14 1.14 9.41
N VAL A 46 9.91 1.20 9.92
CA VAL A 46 9.40 0.28 10.94
C VAL A 46 8.78 -0.96 10.29
N THR A 47 8.07 -0.78 9.17
CA THR A 47 7.40 -1.88 8.47
C THR A 47 8.30 -2.60 7.47
N ASN A 48 9.54 -2.16 7.27
CA ASN A 48 10.41 -2.60 6.17
C ASN A 48 9.76 -2.48 4.77
N ALA A 49 8.65 -1.75 4.65
CA ALA A 49 7.98 -1.54 3.38
C ALA A 49 8.88 -0.74 2.43
N THR A 50 9.00 -1.22 1.20
CA THR A 50 9.74 -0.50 0.17
C THR A 50 9.07 0.84 -0.15
N VAL A 51 9.88 1.85 -0.45
CA VAL A 51 9.44 3.15 -0.96
C VAL A 51 9.83 3.36 -2.42
N ASP A 52 10.36 2.32 -3.07
CA ASP A 52 10.64 2.33 -4.50
C ASP A 52 9.32 2.22 -5.27
N LEU A 53 8.96 3.31 -5.94
CA LEU A 53 7.68 3.41 -6.65
C LEU A 53 7.56 2.37 -7.77
N SER A 54 8.66 1.99 -8.43
CA SER A 54 8.63 0.98 -9.49
C SER A 54 8.29 -0.41 -8.95
N VAL A 55 8.83 -0.74 -7.78
CA VAL A 55 8.53 -1.99 -7.07
C VAL A 55 7.08 -1.97 -6.58
N ILE A 56 6.65 -0.86 -5.98
CA ILE A 56 5.28 -0.68 -5.49
C ILE A 56 4.25 -0.81 -6.61
N GLN A 57 4.48 -0.19 -7.77
CA GLN A 57 3.57 -0.29 -8.92
C GLN A 57 3.46 -1.73 -9.42
N LYS A 58 4.58 -2.46 -9.47
CA LYS A 58 4.59 -3.88 -9.83
C LYS A 58 3.81 -4.72 -8.81
N GLN A 59 4.09 -4.56 -7.51
CA GLN A 59 3.40 -5.29 -6.44
C GLN A 59 1.90 -4.98 -6.41
N LYS A 60 1.51 -3.71 -6.60
CA LYS A 60 0.11 -3.28 -6.71
C LYS A 60 -0.59 -3.99 -7.86
N THR A 61 0.02 -3.99 -9.04
CA THR A 61 -0.50 -4.70 -10.23
C THR A 61 -0.65 -6.20 -9.96
N ASN A 62 0.36 -6.82 -9.33
CA ASN A 62 0.30 -8.24 -8.97
C ASN A 62 -0.90 -8.52 -8.05
N LEU A 63 -1.05 -7.76 -6.97
CA LEU A 63 -2.14 -7.91 -6.00
C LEU A 63 -3.52 -7.68 -6.63
N GLU A 64 -3.67 -6.66 -7.46
CA GLU A 64 -4.92 -6.35 -8.17
C GLU A 64 -5.32 -7.45 -9.18
N SER A 65 -4.34 -8.21 -9.68
CA SER A 65 -4.58 -9.33 -10.60
C SER A 65 -4.97 -10.64 -9.92
N ILE A 66 -4.91 -10.71 -8.59
CA ILE A 66 -5.24 -11.94 -7.86
C ILE A 66 -6.76 -12.16 -7.90
N GLU A 67 -7.13 -13.28 -8.53
CA GLU A 67 -8.49 -13.79 -8.59
C GLU A 67 -8.54 -15.12 -7.84
N CYS A 68 -9.42 -15.19 -6.84
CA CYS A 68 -9.60 -16.37 -6.00
C CYS A 68 -11.01 -16.94 -6.18
N ASP A 69 -11.14 -18.26 -6.09
CA ASP A 69 -12.44 -18.91 -6.07
C ASP A 69 -13.12 -18.67 -4.72
N GLY A 70 -14.32 -18.10 -4.74
CA GLY A 70 -15.20 -18.03 -3.58
C GLY A 70 -16.50 -18.79 -3.82
N ASP A 71 -17.35 -18.86 -2.79
CA ASP A 71 -18.66 -19.52 -2.81
C ASP A 71 -19.56 -19.00 -3.94
N GLY A 72 -19.43 -19.59 -5.13
CA GLY A 72 -20.16 -19.23 -6.34
C GLY A 72 -19.76 -17.90 -6.99
N LYS A 73 -18.65 -17.27 -6.58
CA LYS A 73 -18.17 -15.99 -7.16
C LYS A 73 -16.66 -15.86 -7.12
N THR A 74 -16.08 -15.12 -8.06
CA THR A 74 -14.68 -14.71 -8.00
C THR A 74 -14.48 -13.67 -6.90
N LEU A 75 -13.56 -13.93 -5.98
CA LEU A 75 -13.09 -13.00 -4.97
C LEU A 75 -11.87 -12.25 -5.48
N ARG A 76 -11.84 -10.95 -5.23
CA ARG A 76 -10.71 -10.06 -5.54
C ARG A 76 -10.44 -9.18 -4.33
N LEU A 77 -9.20 -8.68 -4.23
CA LEU A 77 -8.86 -7.63 -3.29
C LEU A 77 -9.55 -6.33 -3.72
N ASP A 78 -10.08 -5.59 -2.76
CA ASP A 78 -10.50 -4.22 -3.04
C ASP A 78 -9.26 -3.29 -3.12
N PRO A 79 -9.35 -2.13 -3.80
CA PRO A 79 -8.21 -1.22 -3.92
C PRO A 79 -7.65 -0.72 -2.58
N VAL A 80 -8.48 -0.65 -1.53
CA VAL A 80 -8.06 -0.22 -0.19
C VAL A 80 -7.23 -1.33 0.47
N GLU A 81 -7.64 -2.58 0.34
CA GLU A 81 -6.95 -3.76 0.82
C GLU A 81 -5.60 -3.90 0.13
N VAL A 82 -5.53 -3.71 -1.19
CA VAL A 82 -4.26 -3.66 -1.92
C VAL A 82 -3.32 -2.62 -1.31
N CYS A 83 -3.80 -1.39 -1.10
CA CYS A 83 -2.99 -0.33 -0.48
C CYS A 83 -2.58 -0.67 0.95
N GLN A 84 -3.45 -1.30 1.74
CA GLN A 84 -3.14 -1.72 3.10
C GLN A 84 -2.07 -2.81 3.14
N ILE A 85 -2.13 -3.80 2.26
CA ILE A 85 -1.12 -4.85 2.13
C ILE A 85 0.24 -4.23 1.78
N LEU A 86 0.28 -3.31 0.81
CA LEU A 86 1.52 -2.59 0.44
C LEU A 86 2.07 -1.73 1.58
N ASN A 87 1.20 -1.15 2.41
CA ASN A 87 1.61 -0.32 3.54
C ASN A 87 2.14 -1.13 4.73
N LEU A 88 1.53 -2.28 4.99
CA LEU A 88 1.84 -3.15 6.11
C LEU A 88 3.04 -4.06 5.79
N ALA A 89 3.24 -4.41 4.51
CA ALA A 89 4.26 -5.34 4.03
C ALA A 89 4.32 -6.64 4.87
N PRO A 90 3.19 -7.35 5.01
CA PRO A 90 3.10 -8.51 5.87
C PRO A 90 4.04 -9.64 5.43
N GLU A 91 4.64 -10.32 6.40
CA GLU A 91 5.55 -11.44 6.14
C GLU A 91 4.80 -12.75 5.88
N ASP A 92 3.61 -12.90 6.45
CA ASP A 92 2.77 -14.11 6.37
C ASP A 92 1.25 -13.83 6.43
N GLU A 93 0.48 -14.90 6.30
CA GLU A 93 -0.99 -14.88 6.33
C GLU A 93 -1.59 -14.59 7.73
N ASP A 94 -0.86 -14.87 8.80
CA ASP A 94 -1.32 -14.62 10.18
C ASP A 94 -1.28 -13.12 10.48
N GLU A 95 -0.22 -12.43 10.04
CA GLU A 95 -0.14 -10.97 10.09
C GLU A 95 -1.27 -10.32 9.28
N LEU A 96 -1.51 -10.80 8.06
CA LEU A 96 -2.60 -10.34 7.20
C LEU A 96 -3.97 -10.42 7.90
N LYS A 97 -4.30 -11.58 8.49
CA LYS A 97 -5.58 -11.78 9.19
C LYS A 97 -5.70 -10.94 10.46
N SER A 98 -4.59 -10.70 11.14
CA SER A 98 -4.53 -9.87 12.34
C SER A 98 -4.85 -8.40 12.03
N TYR A 99 -4.23 -7.85 10.98
CA TYR A 99 -4.40 -6.44 10.62
C TYR A 99 -5.65 -6.16 9.78
N MET A 100 -6.09 -7.12 8.97
CA MET A 100 -7.14 -6.91 7.96
C MET A 100 -8.26 -7.95 8.09
N PRO A 101 -9.21 -7.77 9.04
CA PRO A 101 -10.32 -8.70 9.23
C PRO A 101 -11.22 -8.89 8.00
N THR A 102 -11.21 -7.94 7.05
CA THR A 102 -11.94 -8.04 5.77
C THR A 102 -11.44 -9.21 4.92
N LEU A 103 -10.18 -9.62 5.08
CA LEU A 103 -9.56 -10.73 4.36
C LEU A 103 -10.04 -12.11 4.84
N LYS A 104 -10.79 -12.21 5.95
CA LYS A 104 -11.35 -13.49 6.44
C LYS A 104 -12.35 -14.16 5.49
N ARG A 105 -12.71 -13.47 4.39
CA ARG A 105 -13.52 -14.04 3.31
C ARG A 105 -12.72 -14.92 2.34
N PHE A 106 -11.39 -14.88 2.41
CA PHE A 106 -10.50 -15.75 1.65
C PHE A 106 -10.10 -16.95 2.51
N GLU A 107 -9.88 -18.08 1.85
CA GLU A 107 -9.32 -19.29 2.46
C GLU A 107 -7.83 -19.10 2.80
N ASP A 108 -7.32 -19.89 3.75
CA ASP A 108 -5.93 -19.80 4.22
C ASP A 108 -4.92 -19.92 3.06
N TYR A 109 -5.13 -20.89 2.18
CA TYR A 109 -4.32 -21.06 0.95
C TYR A 109 -4.35 -19.84 0.02
N GLN A 110 -5.46 -19.11 -0.03
CA GLN A 110 -5.57 -17.91 -0.89
C GLN A 110 -4.81 -16.74 -0.26
N LEU A 111 -4.85 -16.64 1.07
CA LEU A 111 -4.11 -15.62 1.81
C LEU A 111 -2.61 -15.84 1.74
N SER A 112 -2.14 -17.09 1.68
CA SER A 112 -0.72 -17.41 1.52
C SER A 112 -0.13 -16.87 0.21
N LEU A 113 -0.95 -16.58 -0.81
CA LEU A 113 -0.50 -16.02 -2.09
C LEU A 113 -0.18 -14.52 -2.00
N LEU A 114 -0.72 -13.81 -1.01
CA LEU A 114 -0.62 -12.35 -0.94
C LEU A 114 0.78 -11.86 -0.52
N PRO A 115 1.46 -12.44 0.49
CA PRO A 115 2.85 -12.09 0.80
C PRO A 115 3.81 -12.45 -0.34
N ASP A 116 3.54 -13.54 -1.07
CA ASP A 116 4.34 -13.93 -2.24
C ASP A 116 4.22 -12.94 -3.39
N ALA A 117 3.07 -12.29 -3.56
CA ALA A 117 2.88 -11.24 -4.56
C ALA A 117 3.72 -9.97 -4.30
N LEU A 118 4.30 -9.85 -3.09
CA LEU A 118 5.22 -8.77 -2.71
C LEU A 118 6.69 -9.06 -3.07
N LYS A 119 7.03 -10.27 -3.54
CA LYS A 119 8.40 -10.65 -3.93
C LYS A 119 8.70 -10.31 -5.40
#